data_AF-A0A7C1L2H4-F1
#
_entry.id   AF-A0A7C1L2H4-F1
#
_cell.length_a   1.000
_cell.length_b   1.000
_cell.length_c   1.000
_cell.angle_alpha   90.00
_cell.angle_beta   90.00
_cell.angle_gamma   90.00
#
_symmetry.space_group_name_H-M   'P 1'
#
loop_
_entity.id
_entity.type
_entity.pdbx_description
1 polymer ?
#
loop_
_entity_poly.entity_id
_entity_poly.type
_entity_poly.pdbx_seq_one_letter_code
_entity_poly.pdbx_strand_id
1 'polypeptide(L)'
;MIALWNLEPKCTNIALEKIRMYYQNTEYVADYLPLEHHIYDKIYCSSLFDYTDKLQIPDDVICGGTGFDLTTILPPEIDSMKPKLNMGFTTRGCIRKCKFCVVPEKEGWIRETGDIYDFWDGKSKEIV
;
A
#
# COMPACT_ATOMS: atom_id res chain seq x y z
N MET A 1 8.53 17.07 0.44
CA MET A 1 9.28 15.80 0.35
C MET A 1 8.58 14.69 1.11
N ILE A 2 8.23 13.61 0.41
CA ILE A 2 7.48 12.48 0.96
C ILE A 2 8.37 11.24 1.02
N ALA A 3 8.40 10.55 2.16
CA ALA A 3 9.10 9.28 2.34
C ALA A 3 8.13 8.10 2.37
N LEU A 4 8.55 6.98 1.76
CA LEU A 4 7.82 5.72 1.78
C LEU A 4 8.68 4.64 2.43
N TRP A 5 8.13 3.96 3.43
CA TRP A 5 8.80 2.91 4.18
C TRP A 5 8.01 1.59 4.07
N ASN A 6 8.52 0.67 3.26
CA ASN A 6 8.01 -0.69 3.19
C ASN A 6 8.74 -1.56 4.22
N LEU A 7 8.05 -2.06 5.24
CA LEU A 7 8.68 -2.96 6.22
C LEU A 7 8.99 -4.34 5.64
N GLU A 8 8.37 -4.71 4.52
CA GLU A 8 8.62 -5.94 3.80
C GLU A 8 9.18 -5.68 2.39
N PRO A 9 10.46 -5.30 2.25
CA PRO A 9 11.05 -4.87 0.96
C PRO A 9 11.06 -5.96 -0.12
N LYS A 10 10.87 -7.23 0.25
CA LYS A 10 10.75 -8.36 -0.69
C LYS A 10 9.34 -8.48 -1.30
N CYS A 11 8.37 -7.75 -0.77
CA CYS A 11 6.99 -7.77 -1.21
C CYS A 11 6.65 -6.42 -1.85
N THR A 12 6.14 -6.45 -3.08
CA THR A 12 5.60 -5.25 -3.73
C THR A 12 4.41 -4.74 -2.92
N ASN A 13 4.50 -3.49 -2.45
CA ASN A 13 3.44 -2.86 -1.67
C ASN A 13 2.64 -1.89 -2.55
N ILE A 14 1.52 -2.37 -3.08
CA ILE A 14 0.65 -1.59 -3.98
C ILE A 14 0.14 -0.31 -3.30
N ALA A 15 -0.13 -0.33 -1.99
CA ALA A 15 -0.62 0.86 -1.27
C ALA A 15 0.43 1.99 -1.24
N LEU A 16 1.70 1.66 -0.98
CA LEU A 16 2.79 2.64 -1.05
C LEU A 16 3.03 3.13 -2.48
N GLU A 17 2.88 2.27 -3.48
CA GLU A 17 3.00 2.69 -4.88
C GLU A 17 1.86 3.61 -5.34
N LYS A 18 0.65 3.43 -4.80
CA LYS A 18 -0.44 4.41 -5.00
C LYS A 18 -0.11 5.76 -4.38
N ILE A 19 0.45 5.78 -3.17
CA ILE A 19 0.93 7.02 -2.53
C ILE A 19 2.04 7.67 -3.37
N ARG A 20 3.01 6.89 -3.86
CA ARG A 20 4.06 7.37 -4.77
C ARG A 20 3.45 8.03 -5.99
N MET A 21 2.53 7.34 -6.67
CA MET A 21 1.89 7.82 -7.88
C MET A 21 1.08 9.10 -7.67
N TYR A 22 0.47 9.26 -6.49
CA TYR A 22 -0.29 10.46 -6.13
C TYR A 22 0.62 11.68 -5.96
N TYR A 23 1.72 11.54 -5.21
CA TYR A 23 2.59 12.67 -4.86
C TYR A 23 3.66 12.99 -5.91
N GLN A 24 4.09 12.05 -6.74
CA GLN A 24 5.23 12.22 -7.67
C GLN A 24 5.10 13.41 -8.65
N ASN A 25 3.89 13.91 -8.91
CA ASN A 25 3.67 15.04 -9.81
C ASN A 25 3.75 16.40 -9.11
N THR A 26 3.66 16.45 -7.78
CA THR A 26 3.63 17.69 -7.00
C THR A 26 4.78 17.79 -6.00
N GLU A 27 5.32 16.66 -5.58
CA GLU A 27 6.31 16.54 -4.51
C GLU A 27 7.44 15.58 -4.93
N TYR A 28 8.61 15.75 -4.32
CA TYR A 28 9.65 14.73 -4.39
C TYR A 28 9.30 13.55 -3.48
N VAL A 29 9.29 12.33 -4.04
CA VAL A 29 8.98 11.09 -3.31
C VAL A 29 10.22 10.18 -3.30
N ALA A 30 10.63 9.76 -2.10
CA ALA A 30 11.80 8.90 -1.91
C ALA A 30 11.48 7.72 -0.99
N ASP A 31 12.35 6.71 -1.02
CA ASP A 31 12.34 5.66 -0.01
C ASP A 31 12.87 6.23 1.30
N TYR A 32 12.27 5.82 2.41
CA TYR A 32 12.61 6.33 3.73
C TYR A 32 14.01 5.89 4.15
N LEU A 33 14.84 6.86 4.55
CA LEU A 33 16.16 6.65 5.15
C LEU A 33 16.15 7.19 6.59
N PRO A 34 16.40 6.35 7.62
CA PRO A 34 16.35 6.79 9.02
C PRO A 34 17.29 7.97 9.35
N LEU A 35 18.46 8.04 8.72
CA LEU A 35 19.42 9.14 8.93
C LEU A 35 18.92 10.48 8.37
N GLU A 36 17.96 10.43 7.45
CA GLU A 36 17.37 11.59 6.77
C GLU A 36 15.96 11.89 7.30
N HIS A 37 15.55 11.31 8.43
CA HIS A 37 14.18 11.43 8.94
C HIS A 37 13.66 12.89 8.98
N HIS A 38 14.50 13.83 9.40
CA HIS A 38 14.17 15.24 9.57
C HIS A 38 13.95 16.05 8.27
N ILE A 39 14.27 15.49 7.10
CA ILE A 39 14.09 16.20 5.80
C ILE A 39 12.80 15.82 5.08
N TYR A 40 12.03 14.86 5.61
CA TYR A 40 10.74 14.49 5.05
C TYR A 40 9.62 15.28 5.72
N ASP A 41 8.70 15.84 4.93
CA ASP A 41 7.51 16.51 5.45
C ASP A 41 6.45 15.51 5.93
N LYS A 42 6.42 14.33 5.29
CA LYS A 42 5.55 13.21 5.64
C LYS A 42 6.26 11.89 5.36
N ILE A 43 6.08 10.93 6.26
CA ILE A 43 6.60 9.57 6.11
C ILE A 43 5.41 8.61 6.18
N TYR A 44 5.22 7.80 5.14
CA TYR A 44 4.24 6.71 5.14
C TYR A 44 4.96 5.40 5.35
N CYS A 45 4.52 4.62 6.34
CA CYS A 45 5.04 3.29 6.62
C CYS A 45 3.95 2.24 6.42
N SER A 46 4.30 1.13 5.80
CA SER A 46 3.36 0.03 5.62
C SER A 46 3.93 -1.32 5.99
N SER A 47 3.08 -2.14 6.62
CA SER A 47 3.36 -3.51 6.98
C SER A 47 2.24 -4.45 6.55
N LEU A 48 2.62 -5.56 5.91
CA LEU A 48 1.73 -6.64 5.50
C LEU A 48 1.52 -7.69 6.61
N PHE A 49 2.45 -7.81 7.55
CA PHE A 49 2.45 -8.87 8.56
C PHE A 49 2.46 -8.34 9.99
N ASP A 50 1.68 -8.98 10.86
CA ASP A 50 1.59 -8.64 12.28
C ASP A 50 2.90 -8.93 13.04
N TYR A 51 3.65 -9.94 12.61
CA TYR A 51 4.92 -10.35 13.22
C TYR A 51 6.15 -9.52 12.81
N THR A 52 6.04 -8.59 11.86
CA THR A 52 7.16 -7.70 11.50
C THR A 52 7.52 -6.79 12.68
N ASP A 53 8.81 -6.64 13.01
CA ASP A 53 9.25 -5.74 14.09
C ASP A 53 8.94 -4.28 13.77
N LYS A 54 8.30 -3.60 14.73
CA LYS A 54 7.78 -2.23 14.62
C LYS A 54 8.32 -1.31 15.73
N LEU A 55 9.26 -1.79 16.56
CA LEU A 55 9.76 -1.05 17.73
C LEU A 55 10.52 0.24 17.38
N GLN A 56 11.10 0.30 16.18
CA GLN A 56 11.94 1.43 15.74
C GLN A 56 11.15 2.46 14.91
N ILE A 57 9.82 2.37 14.88
CA ILE A 57 8.99 3.28 14.09
C ILE A 57 8.72 4.54 14.93
N PRO A 58 9.12 5.73 14.46
CA PRO A 58 8.82 6.98 15.16
C PRO A 58 7.32 7.30 15.18
N ASP A 59 6.88 8.03 16.20
CA ASP A 59 5.46 8.35 16.44
C ASP A 59 4.85 9.29 15.37
N ASP A 60 5.68 10.04 14.64
CA ASP A 60 5.25 10.99 13.60
C ASP A 60 5.08 10.34 12.22
N VAL A 61 5.31 9.03 12.11
CA VAL A 61 5.13 8.26 10.88
C VAL A 61 3.67 7.82 10.70
N ILE A 62 3.14 8.00 9.50
CA ILE A 62 1.78 7.57 9.14
C ILE A 62 1.83 6.08 8.78
N CYS A 63 1.41 5.21 9.70
CA CYS A 63 1.43 3.76 9.53
C CYS A 63 0.11 3.19 9.01
N GLY A 64 0.18 2.15 8.17
CA GLY A 64 -0.99 1.42 7.72
C GLY A 64 -0.70 0.05 7.11
N GLY A 65 -1.74 -0.74 6.90
CA GLY A 65 -1.63 -2.10 6.36
C GLY A 65 -1.99 -3.17 7.40
N THR A 66 -2.10 -4.41 6.92
CA THR A 66 -2.61 -5.54 7.73
C THR A 66 -1.81 -5.75 9.01
N GLY A 67 -0.50 -5.47 8.97
CA GLY A 67 0.38 -5.64 10.13
C GLY A 67 0.21 -4.60 11.24
N PHE A 68 -0.52 -3.51 10.98
CA PHE A 68 -0.79 -2.45 11.97
C PHE A 68 -2.25 -2.45 12.41
N ASP A 69 -3.15 -2.07 11.50
CA ASP A 69 -4.57 -1.89 11.76
C ASP A 69 -5.33 -2.23 10.48
N LEU A 70 -6.31 -3.13 10.60
CA LEU A 70 -7.17 -3.57 9.50
C LEU A 70 -8.13 -2.48 9.02
N THR A 71 -8.38 -1.46 9.84
CA THR A 71 -9.33 -0.38 9.58
C THR A 71 -8.71 0.84 8.92
N THR A 72 -7.37 0.92 8.89
CA THR A 72 -6.66 2.01 8.20
C THR A 72 -6.90 1.91 6.70
N ILE A 73 -7.58 2.91 6.16
CA ILE A 73 -7.87 3.06 4.74
C ILE A 73 -7.06 4.21 4.13
N LEU A 74 -6.62 4.02 2.89
CA LEU A 74 -6.09 5.13 2.10
C LEU A 74 -7.21 6.14 1.81
N PRO A 75 -6.89 7.45 1.74
CA PRO A 75 -7.81 8.44 1.20
C PRO A 75 -8.31 8.02 -0.20
N PRO A 76 -9.59 8.22 -0.55
CA PRO A 76 -10.19 7.74 -1.80
C PRO A 76 -9.41 8.18 -3.06
N GLU A 77 -8.90 9.39 -3.09
CA GLU A 77 -8.09 9.93 -4.17
C GLU A 77 -6.79 9.14 -4.37
N ILE A 78 -6.15 8.72 -3.29
CA ILE A 78 -4.93 7.88 -3.34
C ILE A 78 -5.30 6.43 -3.68
N ASP A 79 -6.35 5.86 -3.06
CA ASP A 79 -6.74 4.48 -3.34
C ASP A 79 -7.24 4.31 -4.79
N SER A 80 -7.73 5.36 -5.43
CA SER A 80 -8.13 5.34 -6.83
C SER A 80 -6.96 5.31 -7.81
N MET A 81 -5.72 5.54 -7.35
CA MET A 81 -4.53 5.51 -8.21
C MET A 81 -4.27 4.10 -8.76
N LYS A 82 -3.87 4.04 -10.03
CA LYS A 82 -3.71 2.80 -10.81
C LYS A 82 -2.29 2.68 -11.37
N PRO A 83 -1.28 2.40 -10.53
CA PRO A 83 0.09 2.24 -10.99
C PRO A 83 0.22 1.00 -11.89
N LYS A 84 0.96 1.13 -13.00
CA LYS A 84 1.15 0.06 -13.98
C LYS A 84 2.25 -0.91 -13.55
N LEU A 85 2.01 -1.66 -12.47
CA LEU A 85 3.00 -2.56 -11.86
C LEU A 85 2.98 -3.98 -12.43
N ASN A 86 2.08 -4.28 -13.37
CA ASN A 86 1.72 -5.64 -13.77
C ASN A 86 1.29 -6.53 -12.60
N MET A 87 0.92 -5.92 -11.47
CA MET A 87 0.41 -6.58 -10.29
C MET A 87 -0.77 -5.79 -9.73
N GLY A 88 -1.89 -6.45 -9.42
CA GLY A 88 -3.09 -5.72 -9.02
C GLY A 88 -4.29 -6.57 -8.65
N PHE A 89 -5.45 -5.92 -8.55
CA PHE A 89 -6.71 -6.56 -8.18
C PHE A 89 -7.81 -6.09 -9.13
N THR A 90 -8.52 -7.04 -9.75
CA THR A 90 -9.78 -6.77 -10.47
C THR A 90 -10.98 -6.77 -9.51
N THR A 91 -10.86 -7.50 -8.40
CA THR A 91 -11.86 -7.57 -7.33
C THR A 91 -11.19 -7.48 -5.97
N ARG A 92 -11.90 -6.92 -4.99
CA ARG A 92 -11.50 -6.85 -3.58
C ARG A 92 -12.65 -7.30 -2.69
N GLY A 93 -12.34 -7.70 -1.46
CA GLY A 93 -13.33 -8.24 -0.52
C GLY A 93 -13.59 -9.74 -0.68
N CYS A 94 -14.34 -10.31 0.27
CA CYS A 94 -14.64 -11.74 0.29
C CYS A 94 -16.02 -12.02 0.90
N ILE A 95 -16.77 -12.94 0.30
CA ILE A 95 -18.10 -13.36 0.79
C ILE A 95 -18.03 -14.34 1.97
N ARG A 96 -16.87 -14.95 2.22
CA ARG A 96 -16.68 -16.03 3.19
C ARG A 96 -16.22 -15.47 4.52
N LYS A 97 -16.66 -16.06 5.64
CA LYS A 97 -16.23 -15.70 7.00
C LYS A 97 -15.31 -16.77 7.60
N CYS A 98 -14.24 -17.13 6.87
CA CYS A 98 -13.27 -18.11 7.33
C CYS A 98 -12.56 -17.61 8.59
N LYS A 99 -12.40 -18.46 9.62
CA LYS A 99 -11.81 -18.06 10.91
C LYS A 99 -10.38 -17.50 10.82
N PHE A 100 -9.64 -17.86 9.78
CA PHE A 100 -8.26 -17.43 9.57
C PHE A 100 -8.13 -16.20 8.65
N CYS A 101 -9.21 -15.76 8.01
CA CYS A 101 -9.15 -14.78 6.92
C CYS A 101 -9.57 -13.40 7.40
N VAL A 102 -8.66 -12.42 7.27
CA VAL A 102 -8.91 -11.01 7.63
C VAL A 102 -9.63 -10.21 6.54
N VAL A 103 -9.71 -10.73 5.31
CA VAL A 103 -10.24 -9.99 4.15
C VAL A 103 -11.67 -9.48 4.33
N PRO A 104 -12.65 -10.24 4.88
CA PRO A 104 -14.01 -9.73 5.04
C PRO A 104 -14.11 -8.55 6.01
N GLU A 105 -13.23 -8.49 7.01
CA GLU A 105 -13.15 -7.38 7.97
C GLU A 105 -12.43 -6.19 7.36
N LYS A 106 -11.28 -6.44 6.73
CA LYS A 106 -10.42 -5.40 6.13
C LYS A 106 -11.03 -4.76 4.88
N GLU A 107 -11.60 -5.57 4.00
CA GLU A 107 -12.04 -5.15 2.66
C GLU A 107 -13.56 -5.23 2.46
N GLY A 108 -14.29 -5.89 3.36
CA GLY A 108 -15.74 -6.03 3.26
C GLY A 108 -16.20 -7.09 2.26
N TRP A 109 -17.45 -6.95 1.82
CA TRP A 109 -18.06 -7.83 0.82
C TRP A 109 -17.36 -7.71 -0.53
N ILE A 110 -17.37 -8.80 -1.30
CA ILE A 110 -16.74 -8.84 -2.62
C ILE A 110 -17.33 -7.75 -3.52
N ARG A 111 -16.45 -7.02 -4.21
CA ARG A 111 -16.80 -6.00 -5.20
C ARG A 111 -15.77 -5.92 -6.31
N GLU A 112 -16.21 -5.45 -7.46
CA GLU A 112 -15.32 -5.04 -8.55
C GLU A 112 -14.48 -3.82 -8.13
N THR A 113 -13.22 -3.78 -8.54
CA THR A 113 -12.30 -2.67 -8.27
C THR A 113 -11.62 -2.16 -9.53
N GLY A 114 -11.50 -2.99 -10.57
CA GLY A 114 -10.91 -2.59 -11.84
C GLY A 114 -10.73 -3.75 -12.81
N ASP A 115 -10.01 -3.46 -13.89
CA ASP A 115 -9.70 -4.39 -14.97
C ASP A 115 -8.18 -4.70 -14.98
N ILE A 116 -7.75 -5.80 -15.61
CA ILE A 116 -6.34 -6.09 -15.89
C ILE A 116 -5.64 -4.92 -16.59
N TYR A 117 -6.35 -4.18 -17.44
CA TYR A 117 -5.81 -3.00 -18.13
C TYR A 117 -5.47 -1.86 -17.18
N ASP A 118 -5.99 -1.87 -15.94
CA ASP A 118 -5.71 -0.83 -14.94
C ASP A 118 -4.28 -0.91 -14.41
N PHE A 119 -3.68 -2.09 -14.35
CA PHE A 119 -2.33 -2.29 -13.80
C PHE A 119 -1.33 -2.92 -14.77
N TRP A 120 -1.78 -3.39 -15.93
CA TRP A 120 -0.90 -3.85 -17.01
C TRP A 120 -0.21 -2.68 -17.75
N ASP A 121 1.09 -2.82 -17.99
CA ASP A 121 1.93 -1.84 -18.69
C ASP A 121 1.80 -1.88 -20.23
N GLY A 122 1.01 -2.81 -20.78
CA GLY A 122 0.81 -3.00 -22.21
C GLY A 122 1.92 -3.79 -22.91
N LYS A 123 2.94 -4.26 -22.19
CA LYS A 123 4.14 -4.91 -22.73
C LYS A 123 4.47 -6.23 -22.07
N SER A 124 4.29 -6.34 -20.76
CA SER A 124 4.59 -7.53 -19.98
C SER A 124 3.73 -8.69 -20.45
N LYS A 125 4.34 -9.88 -20.52
CA LYS A 125 3.63 -11.14 -20.77
C LYS A 125 3.08 -11.77 -19.50
N GLU A 126 3.50 -11.25 -18.35
CA GLU A 126 3.14 -11.76 -17.03
C GLU A 126 2.46 -10.66 -16.22
N ILE A 127 1.36 -11.03 -15.59
CA ILE A 127 0.54 -10.20 -14.71
C ILE A 127 0.25 -11.02 -13.45
N VAL A 128 0.36 -10.40 -12.28
CA VAL A 128 0.16 -11.02 -10.96
C VAL A 128 -1.09 -10.49 -10.27
#